data_AF-A0A3M0Y317-F1
#
_entry.id   AF-A0A3M0Y317-F1
#
_cell.length_a   1.000
_cell.length_b   1.000
_cell.length_c   1.000
_cell.angle_alpha   90.00
_cell.angle_beta   90.00
_cell.angle_gamma   90.00
#
_symmetry.space_group_name_H-M   'P 1'
#
loop_
_entity.id
_entity.type
_entity.pdbx_description
1 polymer ?
#
loop_
_entity_poly.entity_id
_entity_poly.type
_entity_poly.pdbx_seq_one_letter_code
_entity_poly.pdbx_strand_id
1 'polypeptide(L)' 'MKILYVCHRFPFPPNRGGKIRPFNMIKHLSANHEVTVASLARSAEEARAGAGIAP' A
#
# COMPACT_ATOMS: atom_id res chain seq x y z
N MET A 1 1.84 10.69 -14.23
CA MET A 1 2.21 11.63 -13.15
C MET A 1 2.90 10.87 -12.04
N LYS A 2 3.69 11.55 -11.19
CA LYS A 2 4.24 10.97 -9.95
C LYS A 2 3.29 11.26 -8.79
N ILE A 3 2.84 10.22 -8.09
CA ILE A 3 1.87 10.31 -6.99
C ILE A 3 2.50 9.75 -5.72
N LEU A 4 2.47 10.54 -4.63
CA LEU A 4 2.74 10.05 -3.29
C LEU A 4 1.41 9.70 -2.60
N TYR A 5 1.18 8.42 -2.33
CA TYR A 5 0.01 7.93 -1.62
C TYR A 5 0.37 7.64 -0.16
N VAL A 6 -0.14 8.45 0.77
CA VAL A 6 0.16 8.32 2.21
C VAL A 6 -0.95 7.54 2.93
N CYS A 7 -0.56 6.47 3.62
CA CYS A 7 -1.46 5.55 4.31
C CYS A 7 -1.22 5.55 5.83
N HIS A 8 -2.25 5.85 6.62
CA HIS A 8 -2.23 5.73 8.08
C HIS A 8 -2.19 4.27 8.59
N ARG A 9 -2.48 3.30 7.72
CA ARG A 9 -2.37 1.86 7.97
C ARG A 9 -1.76 1.19 6.75
N PHE A 10 -0.82 0.27 6.97
CA PHE A 10 -0.18 -0.45 5.88
C PHE A 10 -1.23 -1.15 4.99
N PRO A 11 -1.30 -0.85 3.69
CA PRO A 11 -2.40 -1.29 2.82
C PRO A 11 -2.31 -2.77 2.41
N PHE A 12 -1.24 -3.47 2.78
CA PHE A 12 -1.02 -4.88 2.47
C PHE A 12 -0.92 -5.75 3.75
N PRO A 13 -1.22 -7.05 3.69
CA PRO A 13 -2.11 -7.68 2.71
C PRO A 13 -3.54 -7.11 2.82
N PRO A 14 -4.31 -7.03 1.72
CA PRO A 14 -5.66 -6.44 1.70
C PRO A 14 -6.72 -7.39 2.29
N ASN A 15 -6.55 -7.79 3.55
CA ASN A 15 -7.39 -8.78 4.23
C ASN A 15 -8.50 -8.19 5.10
N ARG A 16 -8.53 -6.86 5.29
CA ARG A 16 -9.52 -6.15 6.11
C ARG A 16 -9.94 -4.85 5.44
N GLY A 17 -11.16 -4.39 5.70
CA GLY A 17 -11.75 -3.21 5.04
C GLY A 17 -10.84 -1.97 5.04
N GLY A 18 -10.15 -1.71 6.15
CA GLY A 18 -9.19 -0.60 6.27
C GLY A 18 -7.95 -0.69 5.37
N LYS A 19 -7.63 -1.88 4.85
CA LYS A 19 -6.52 -2.16 3.92
C LYS A 19 -7.00 -2.36 2.48
N ILE A 20 -8.18 -2.97 2.29
CA ILE A 20 -8.76 -3.27 0.97
C ILE A 20 -8.99 -2.01 0.13
N ARG A 21 -9.57 -0.95 0.72
CA ARG A 21 -9.84 0.29 -0.01
C ARG A 21 -8.55 0.95 -0.52
N PRO A 22 -7.56 1.30 0.34
CA PRO A 22 -6.34 1.94 -0.15
C PRO A 22 -5.57 1.03 -1.13
N PHE A 23 -5.57 -0.29 -0.93
CA PHE A 23 -4.94 -1.22 -1.86
C PHE A 23 -5.53 -1.13 -3.29
N ASN A 24 -6.85 -1.14 -3.43
CA ASN A 24 -7.49 -1.03 -4.75
C ASN A 24 -7.31 0.35 -5.38
N MET A 25 -7.29 1.41 -4.59
CA MET A 25 -6.98 2.76 -5.08
C MET A 25 -5.55 2.82 -5.64
N ILE A 26 -4.58 2.29 -4.89
CA ILE A 26 -3.18 2.22 -5.34
C ILE A 26 -3.08 1.41 -6.63
N LYS A 27 -3.71 0.23 -6.70
CA LYS A 27 -3.75 -0.61 -7.89
C LYS A 27 -4.31 0.14 -9.12
N HIS A 28 -5.42 0.84 -8.95
CA HIS A 28 -6.05 1.60 -10.04
C HIS A 28 -5.17 2.76 -10.51
N LEU A 29 -4.62 3.56 -9.58
CA LEU A 29 -3.73 4.68 -9.90
C LEU A 29 -2.44 4.22 -10.57
N SER A 30 -1.88 3.09 -10.13
CA SER A 30 -0.65 2.52 -10.68
C SER A 30 -0.79 2.04 -12.13
N ALA A 31 -2.01 1.90 -12.64
CA ALA A 31 -2.24 1.53 -14.04
C ALA A 31 -1.74 2.61 -15.02
N ASN A 32 -1.74 3.88 -14.62
CA ASN A 32 -1.40 5.02 -15.48
C ASN A 32 -0.42 6.01 -14.85
N HIS A 33 -0.01 5.79 -13.60
CA HIS A 33 0.81 6.71 -12.83
C HIS A 33 1.91 5.98 -12.05
N GLU A 34 3.02 6.67 -11.81
CA GLU A 34 4.07 6.20 -10.92
C GLU A 34 3.63 6.51 -9.49
N VAL A 35 3.28 5.48 -8.73
CA VAL A 35 2.73 5.64 -7.37
C VAL A 35 3.77 5.19 -6.35
N THR A 36 4.25 6.12 -5.53
CA THR A 36 5.01 5.81 -4.31
C THR A 36 4.05 5.71 -3.14
N VAL A 37 4.10 4.60 -2.41
CA VAL A 37 3.25 4.38 -1.24
C VAL A 37 4.09 4.54 0.03
N ALA A 38 3.70 5.48 0.89
CA ALA A 38 4.32 5.67 2.20
C ALA A 38 3.33 5.29 3.29
N SER A 39 3.74 4.38 4.18
CA SER A 39 2.88 3.95 5.28
C SER A 39 3.67 3.47 6.48
N LEU A 40 3.04 3.54 7.65
CA LEU A 40 3.56 2.96 8.88
C LEU A 40 3.09 1.51 9.00
N ALA A 41 4.05 0.59 9.13
CA ALA A 41 3.77 -0.76 9.62
C ALA A 41 3.59 -0.71 11.15
N ARG A 42 2.54 -1.36 11.64
CA ARG A 42 2.20 -1.42 13.07
C ARG A 42 2.90 -2.56 13.81
N SER A 43 3.50 -3.49 13.08
CA SER A 43 4.29 -4.57 13.64
C SER A 43 5.36 -5.03 12.66
N ALA A 44 6.40 -5.69 13.17
CA ALA A 44 7.42 -6.33 12.33
C ALA A 44 6.83 -7.42 11.43
N GLU A 45 5.78 -8.11 11.89
CA GLU A 45 5.06 -9.08 11.07
C GLU A 45 4.36 -8.43 9.88
N GLU A 46 3.70 -7.29 10.10
CA GLU A 46 3.04 -6.52 9.03
C GLU A 46 4.07 -6.01 8.01
N ALA A 47 5.24 -5.55 8.48
CA ALA A 47 6.34 -5.16 7.61
C ALA A 47 6.88 -6.34 6.79
N ARG A 48 7.09 -7.51 7.41
CA ARG A 48 7.52 -8.74 6.72
C ARG A 48 6.51 -9.22 5.69
N ALA A 49 5.22 -9.14 6.00
CA ALA A 49 4.16 -9.48 5.04
C ALA A 49 4.20 -8.57 3.80
N GLY A 50 4.74 -7.36 3.94
CA GLY A 50 4.99 -6.43 2.84
C GLY A 50 6.34 -6.58 2.13
N ALA A 51 7.16 -7.58 2.46
CA ALA A 51 8.41 -7.80 1.75
C ALA A 51 8.13 -8.35 0.33
N GLY A 52 8.76 -7.74 -0.69
CA GLY A 52 8.71 -8.22 -2.08
C GLY A 52 7.48 -7.81 -2.91
N ILE A 53 6.59 -6.96 -2.38
CA ILE A 53 5.47 -6.38 -3.14
C ILE A 53 5.83 -5.11 -3.93
N ALA A 54 7.00 -4.51 -3.66
CA ALA A 54 7.59 -3.47 -4.50
C ALA A 54 8.83 -4.06 -5.18
N PRO A 55 9.10 -3.69 -6.45
CA PRO A 55 10.32 -4.09 -7.16
C PRO A 55 11.59 -3.57 -6.47
#